data_AF-A0A2D6RRP0-F1
#
_entry.id   AF-A0A2D6RRP0-F1
#
_cell.length_a   1.000
_cell.length_b   1.000
_cell.length_c   1.000
_cell.angle_alpha   90.00
_cell.angle_beta   90.00
_cell.angle_gamma   90.00
#
_symmetry.space_group_name_H-M   'P 1'
#
loop_
_entity.id
_entity.type
_entity.pdbx_description
1 polymer ?
#
loop_
_entity_poly.entity_id
_entity_poly.type
_entity_poly.pdbx_seq_one_letter_code
_entity_poly.pdbx_strand_id
1 'polypeptide(L)'
;MNLRRAATKACAAALVTFVAAAQASPKHSTFSFALIGDQPYNNFFEPATDNLIQHIGNEPDIHWILHIGDIKGGNEPCANELINRRLAQLQRSGKPLVYVPGDNEWTDCHRPSNGNFDSQERLNFLRQQAFSQPRSLGKKNFSVRQQTSPPYPEHLMWTQGSTLFVSLNIPGSNNDLLNPKSRKTSTKKAKQLLKARDQAIDAWLSEAEALFEHDSTRPTETVIAIQGNPIDGSGGTSTNPSRNGYTVFMTRLVKYIDTTQRPVLLAHGDTHRFKWDKPGLKQFGGTPSSDALFYRVEGWGHPFMNAWVQVKVKQGNATPFEASSVSLPSPTADN
;
A
#
# COMPACT_ATOMS: atom_id res chain seq x y z
N MET A 1 -92.32 -1.15 38.06
CA MET A 1 -91.56 -0.09 37.34
C MET A 1 -90.32 0.23 38.17
N ASN A 2 -89.20 -0.49 38.01
CA ASN A 2 -88.12 -0.33 37.02
C ASN A 2 -87.39 1.02 37.07
N LEU A 3 -86.09 0.97 37.43
CA LEU A 3 -84.91 1.74 36.95
C LEU A 3 -83.79 1.53 38.00
N ARG A 4 -82.90 0.52 37.98
CA ARG A 4 -81.75 0.16 37.10
C ARG A 4 -80.68 1.26 36.88
N ARG A 5 -79.44 0.87 37.23
CA ARG A 5 -78.08 1.26 36.72
C ARG A 5 -77.42 2.51 37.36
N ALA A 6 -76.10 2.59 37.53
CA ALA A 6 -74.96 1.74 37.13
C ALA A 6 -73.75 1.96 38.08
N ALA A 7 -72.95 0.90 38.26
CA ALA A 7 -71.62 0.97 38.86
C ALA A 7 -70.57 1.20 37.76
N THR A 8 -69.77 2.24 37.89
CA THR A 8 -68.68 2.57 36.95
C THR A 8 -67.39 1.93 37.45
N LYS A 9 -66.95 0.84 36.80
CA LYS A 9 -65.59 0.29 36.98
C LYS A 9 -64.62 1.09 36.11
N ALA A 10 -63.69 1.80 36.74
CA ALA A 10 -62.58 2.46 36.04
C ALA A 10 -61.51 1.42 35.71
N CYS A 11 -61.31 1.12 34.42
CA CYS A 11 -60.15 0.39 33.92
C CYS A 11 -58.98 1.38 33.75
N ALA A 12 -57.95 1.26 34.58
CA ALA A 12 -56.68 1.94 34.36
C ALA A 12 -55.90 1.16 33.28
N ALA A 13 -55.76 1.75 32.10
CA ALA A 13 -54.89 1.23 31.04
C ALA A 13 -53.44 1.59 31.39
N ALA A 14 -52.62 0.57 31.66
CA ALA A 14 -51.17 0.74 31.85
C ALA A 14 -50.52 0.97 30.48
N LEU A 15 -50.02 2.19 30.25
CA LEU A 15 -49.24 2.55 29.08
C LEU A 15 -47.83 1.93 29.23
N VAL A 16 -47.57 0.82 28.53
CA VAL A 16 -46.21 0.27 28.42
C VAL A 16 -45.46 1.08 27.37
N THR A 17 -44.69 2.06 27.79
CA THR A 17 -43.73 2.77 26.94
C THR A 17 -42.56 1.85 26.64
N PHE A 18 -42.54 1.24 25.44
CA PHE A 18 -41.35 0.64 24.86
C PHE A 18 -40.33 1.75 24.57
N VAL A 19 -39.32 1.90 25.42
CA VAL A 19 -38.12 2.65 25.08
C VAL A 19 -37.37 1.82 24.04
N ALA A 20 -37.52 2.20 22.77
CA ALA A 20 -36.66 1.68 21.72
C ALA A 20 -35.23 2.12 22.05
N ALA A 21 -34.41 1.18 22.52
CA ALA A 21 -32.97 1.38 22.59
C ALA A 21 -32.48 1.62 21.17
N ALA A 22 -32.23 2.89 20.83
CA ALA A 22 -31.52 3.23 19.61
C ALA A 22 -30.17 2.53 19.67
N GLN A 23 -30.03 1.41 18.97
CA GLN A 23 -28.73 0.81 18.71
C GLN A 23 -27.94 1.86 17.95
N ALA A 24 -27.00 2.53 18.64
CA ALA A 24 -26.03 3.37 18.00
C ALA A 24 -25.30 2.49 16.98
N SER A 25 -25.57 2.69 15.69
CA SER A 25 -24.77 2.09 14.65
C SER A 25 -23.31 2.47 14.94
N PRO A 26 -22.36 1.52 14.87
CA PRO A 26 -20.96 1.85 15.09
C PRO A 26 -20.61 3.03 14.19
N LYS A 27 -20.15 4.14 14.78
CA LYS A 27 -19.67 5.29 14.01
C LYS A 27 -18.45 4.80 13.23
N HIS A 28 -18.63 4.49 11.96
CA HIS A 28 -17.55 4.18 11.05
C HIS A 28 -16.65 5.42 10.97
N SER A 29 -15.43 5.34 11.52
CA SER A 29 -14.42 6.37 11.33
C SER A 29 -13.96 6.34 9.88
N THR A 30 -13.69 7.52 9.33
CA THR A 30 -13.18 7.68 7.97
C THR A 30 -11.89 8.47 8.03
N PHE A 31 -10.90 8.09 7.24
CA PHE A 31 -9.68 8.86 7.02
C PHE A 31 -9.24 8.73 5.55
N SER A 32 -8.34 9.59 5.11
CA SER A 32 -7.71 9.48 3.80
C SER A 32 -6.19 9.51 3.89
N PHE A 33 -5.53 8.84 2.97
CA PHE A 33 -4.10 8.98 2.72
C PHE A 33 -3.85 9.27 1.23
N ALA A 34 -2.71 9.87 0.93
CA ALA A 34 -2.27 10.10 -0.44
C ALA A 34 -1.40 8.95 -0.92
N LEU A 35 -1.61 8.49 -2.15
CA LEU A 35 -0.74 7.54 -2.84
C LEU A 35 -0.03 8.26 -4.00
N ILE A 36 1.30 8.16 -4.01
CA ILE A 36 2.18 8.68 -5.06
C ILE A 36 3.27 7.63 -5.37
N GLY A 37 3.88 7.66 -6.55
CA GLY A 37 4.87 6.66 -6.95
C GLY A 37 5.55 7.00 -8.26
N ASP A 38 6.72 6.43 -8.52
CA ASP A 38 7.42 6.62 -9.80
C ASP A 38 7.68 8.11 -10.11
N GLN A 39 8.00 8.90 -9.08
CA GLN A 39 8.30 10.33 -9.12
C GLN A 39 9.51 10.65 -8.24
N PRO A 40 10.39 11.59 -8.61
CA PRO A 40 10.31 12.49 -9.77
C PRO A 40 10.75 11.88 -11.11
N TYR A 41 11.38 10.70 -11.12
CA TYR A 41 11.89 10.01 -12.32
C TYR A 41 13.05 10.70 -13.07
N ASN A 42 13.23 12.01 -12.93
CA ASN A 42 14.43 12.75 -13.35
C ASN A 42 14.51 14.14 -12.68
N ASN A 43 15.64 14.82 -12.87
CA ASN A 43 15.86 16.16 -12.33
C ASN A 43 14.90 17.23 -12.87
N PHE A 44 14.36 17.07 -14.08
CA PHE A 44 13.41 18.04 -14.66
C PHE A 44 12.09 18.05 -13.86
N PHE A 45 11.65 16.89 -13.40
CA PHE A 45 10.40 16.73 -12.66
C PHE A 45 10.53 16.89 -11.14
N GLU A 46 11.74 16.99 -10.60
CA GLU A 46 11.97 17.22 -9.16
C GLU A 46 11.14 18.36 -8.58
N PRO A 47 11.06 19.56 -9.19
CA PRO A 47 10.27 20.66 -8.65
C PRO A 47 8.77 20.35 -8.66
N ALA A 48 8.28 19.60 -9.65
CA ALA A 48 6.87 19.20 -9.71
C ALA A 48 6.52 18.26 -8.56
N THR A 49 7.40 17.30 -8.24
CA THR A 49 7.23 16.41 -7.08
C THR A 49 7.35 17.16 -5.75
N ASP A 50 8.25 18.14 -5.63
CA ASP A 50 8.31 19.01 -4.45
C ASP A 50 6.99 19.77 -4.23
N ASN A 51 6.45 20.36 -5.30
CA ASN A 51 5.17 21.07 -5.27
C ASN A 51 4.00 20.12 -4.92
N LEU A 52 4.00 18.90 -5.45
CA LEU A 52 3.01 17.88 -5.15
C LEU A 52 3.04 17.47 -3.67
N ILE A 53 4.22 17.16 -3.13
CA ILE A 53 4.40 16.81 -1.71
C ILE A 53 3.98 17.97 -0.81
N GLN A 54 4.32 19.21 -1.18
CA GLN A 54 3.92 20.40 -0.43
C GLN A 54 2.40 20.60 -0.44
N HIS A 55 1.77 20.45 -1.61
CA HIS A 55 0.32 20.56 -1.76
C HIS A 55 -0.39 19.53 -0.89
N ILE A 56 -0.05 18.23 -1.03
CA ILE A 56 -0.60 17.16 -0.19
C ILE A 56 -0.34 17.43 1.30
N GLY A 57 0.82 18.03 1.61
CA GLY A 57 1.19 18.45 2.95
C GLY A 57 0.19 19.42 3.61
N ASN A 58 -0.54 20.19 2.80
CA ASN A 58 -1.53 21.16 3.24
C ASN A 58 -2.98 20.64 3.19
N GLU A 59 -3.22 19.47 2.61
CA GLU A 59 -4.56 18.88 2.56
C GLU A 59 -5.02 18.46 3.97
N PRO A 60 -6.15 18.99 4.47
CA PRO A 60 -6.57 18.78 5.86
C PRO A 60 -6.96 17.33 6.14
N ASP A 61 -7.58 16.66 5.16
CA ASP A 61 -8.14 15.31 5.30
C ASP A 61 -7.13 14.20 5.01
N ILE A 62 -5.90 14.55 4.60
CA ILE A 62 -4.82 13.59 4.33
C ILE A 62 -3.96 13.39 5.58
N HIS A 63 -3.89 12.15 6.06
CA HIS A 63 -3.17 11.81 7.28
C HIS A 63 -1.68 11.53 7.03
N TRP A 64 -1.34 10.89 5.90
CA TRP A 64 0.04 10.64 5.47
C TRP A 64 0.11 10.45 3.96
N ILE A 65 1.34 10.37 3.45
CA ILE A 65 1.69 10.03 2.06
C ILE A 65 2.27 8.63 2.02
N LEU A 66 1.79 7.78 1.11
CA LEU A 66 2.35 6.47 0.81
C LEU A 66 3.05 6.55 -0.56
N HIS A 67 4.37 6.48 -0.56
CA HIS A 67 5.21 6.49 -1.76
C HIS A 67 5.57 5.06 -2.18
N ILE A 68 4.98 4.58 -3.27
CA ILE A 68 5.13 3.21 -3.80
C ILE A 68 6.35 3.09 -4.74
N GLY A 69 7.52 3.56 -4.30
CA GLY A 69 8.79 3.31 -5.00
C GLY A 69 9.10 4.20 -6.20
N ASP A 70 10.24 3.93 -6.83
CA ASP A 70 10.74 4.59 -8.04
C ASP A 70 10.95 6.11 -7.88
N ILE A 71 11.71 6.46 -6.83
CA ILE A 71 12.16 7.84 -6.55
C ILE A 71 13.23 8.33 -7.53
N LYS A 72 13.68 7.49 -8.46
CA LYS A 72 14.52 7.90 -9.58
C LYS A 72 14.12 7.14 -10.85
N GLY A 73 14.50 7.66 -12.00
CA GLY A 73 14.19 7.02 -13.28
C GLY A 73 15.01 5.75 -13.51
N GLY A 74 14.49 4.87 -14.37
CA GLY A 74 15.17 3.63 -14.77
C GLY A 74 16.47 3.84 -15.56
N ASN A 75 16.77 5.08 -15.98
CA ASN A 75 18.00 5.49 -16.67
C ASN A 75 18.89 6.43 -15.83
N GLU A 76 18.50 6.76 -14.60
CA GLU A 76 19.32 7.60 -13.72
C GLU A 76 20.35 6.76 -12.92
N PRO A 77 21.54 7.31 -12.63
CA PRO A 77 22.56 6.63 -11.83
C PRO A 77 22.04 6.20 -10.46
N CYS A 78 22.34 4.98 -10.02
CA CYS A 78 22.10 4.55 -8.64
C CYS A 78 23.18 5.03 -7.65
N ALA A 79 23.78 6.18 -7.92
CA ALA A 79 24.82 6.76 -7.08
C ALA A 79 24.26 7.17 -5.72
N ASN A 80 25.09 7.08 -4.66
CA ASN A 80 24.70 7.44 -3.29
C ASN A 80 24.12 8.86 -3.22
N GLU A 81 24.74 9.81 -3.93
CA GLU A 81 24.32 11.21 -3.95
C GLU A 81 22.88 11.37 -4.46
N LEU A 82 22.52 10.70 -5.56
CA LEU A 82 21.18 10.80 -6.12
C LEU A 82 20.14 10.19 -5.17
N ILE A 83 20.39 8.98 -4.67
CA ILE A 83 19.47 8.31 -3.73
C ILE A 83 19.27 9.16 -2.46
N ASN A 84 20.36 9.70 -1.89
CA ASN A 84 20.27 10.57 -0.73
C ASN A 84 19.50 11.86 -1.03
N ARG A 85 19.70 12.48 -2.19
CA ARG A 85 18.93 13.67 -2.63
C ARG A 85 17.44 13.37 -2.72
N ARG A 86 17.06 12.23 -3.30
CA ARG A 86 15.66 11.80 -3.44
C ARG A 86 15.01 11.48 -2.10
N LEU A 87 15.71 10.78 -1.21
CA LEU A 87 15.23 10.55 0.16
C LEU A 87 15.10 11.86 0.95
N ALA A 88 16.03 12.80 0.77
CA ALA A 88 15.94 14.12 1.38
C ALA A 88 14.72 14.91 0.89
N GLN A 89 14.35 14.79 -0.39
CA GLN A 89 13.09 15.34 -0.92
C GLN A 89 11.87 14.77 -0.18
N LEU A 90 11.79 13.44 -0.02
CA LEU A 90 10.68 12.82 0.73
C LEU A 90 10.64 13.28 2.20
N GLN A 91 11.80 13.44 2.84
CA GLN A 91 11.91 13.93 4.22
C GLN A 91 11.38 15.35 4.42
N ARG A 92 11.29 16.17 3.36
CA ARG A 92 10.73 17.54 3.45
C ARG A 92 9.22 17.58 3.63
N SER A 93 8.52 16.45 3.45
CA SER A 93 7.07 16.37 3.60
C SER A 93 6.60 16.93 4.95
N GLY A 94 5.55 17.77 4.90
CA GLY A 94 4.90 18.31 6.09
C GLY A 94 4.03 17.29 6.83
N LYS A 95 3.63 16.21 6.14
CA LYS A 95 2.90 15.06 6.67
C LYS A 95 3.86 13.86 6.79
N PRO A 96 3.56 12.88 7.65
CA PRO A 96 4.25 11.60 7.62
C PRO A 96 4.26 10.99 6.21
N LEU A 97 5.36 10.33 5.86
CA LEU A 97 5.53 9.69 4.56
C LEU A 97 6.06 8.26 4.76
N VAL A 98 5.31 7.28 4.29
CA VAL A 98 5.76 5.88 4.23
C VAL A 98 6.31 5.62 2.83
N TYR A 99 7.50 5.04 2.76
CA TYR A 99 8.18 4.74 1.49
C TYR A 99 8.34 3.23 1.31
N VAL A 100 8.02 2.74 0.12
CA VAL A 100 8.24 1.36 -0.35
C VAL A 100 9.31 1.39 -1.43
N PRO A 101 10.35 0.55 -1.41
CA PRO A 101 11.32 0.48 -2.49
C PRO A 101 10.72 0.03 -3.83
N GLY A 102 11.13 0.66 -4.94
CA GLY A 102 10.84 0.22 -6.30
C GLY A 102 12.04 -0.46 -6.97
N ASP A 103 11.88 -0.92 -8.22
CA ASP A 103 12.98 -1.56 -8.94
C ASP A 103 14.11 -0.59 -9.30
N ASN A 104 13.76 0.67 -9.56
CA ASN A 104 14.73 1.66 -10.00
C ASN A 104 15.84 1.86 -8.97
N GLU A 105 15.54 1.88 -7.66
CA GLU A 105 16.54 2.15 -6.63
C GLU A 105 17.59 1.05 -6.44
N TRP A 106 17.33 -0.18 -6.91
CA TRP A 106 18.24 -1.30 -6.64
C TRP A 106 18.24 -2.40 -7.71
N THR A 107 17.11 -3.00 -8.07
CA THR A 107 17.09 -4.12 -9.03
C THR A 107 17.53 -3.69 -10.42
N ASP A 108 17.32 -2.44 -10.83
CA ASP A 108 17.72 -1.91 -12.14
C ASP A 108 19.14 -1.32 -12.17
N CYS A 109 19.82 -1.25 -11.03
CA CYS A 109 21.11 -0.56 -10.92
C CYS A 109 22.28 -1.23 -11.66
N HIS A 110 22.09 -2.46 -12.11
CA HIS A 110 23.06 -3.16 -12.96
C HIS A 110 23.14 -2.58 -14.38
N ARG A 111 22.16 -1.75 -14.81
CA ARG A 111 22.16 -1.15 -16.14
C ARG A 111 23.37 -0.22 -16.30
N PRO A 112 23.99 -0.17 -17.50
CA PRO A 112 25.11 0.74 -17.75
C PRO A 112 24.79 2.22 -17.48
N SER A 113 23.60 2.67 -17.89
CA SER A 113 23.10 4.03 -17.59
C SER A 113 23.00 4.32 -16.09
N ASN A 114 22.83 3.27 -15.28
CA ASN A 114 22.58 3.38 -13.85
C ASN A 114 23.87 3.20 -13.04
N GLY A 115 25.02 2.97 -13.70
CA GLY A 115 26.35 2.86 -13.09
C GLY A 115 26.86 1.43 -12.85
N ASN A 116 26.18 0.39 -13.37
CA ASN A 116 26.59 -1.02 -13.23
C ASN A 116 26.81 -1.49 -11.77
N PHE A 117 26.00 -0.96 -10.84
CA PHE A 117 26.08 -1.32 -9.43
C PHE A 117 25.59 -2.75 -9.18
N ASP A 118 25.99 -3.33 -8.05
CA ASP A 118 25.41 -4.56 -7.55
C ASP A 118 24.06 -4.28 -6.87
N SER A 119 23.01 -4.97 -7.31
CA SER A 119 21.64 -4.70 -6.82
C SER A 119 21.46 -4.97 -5.32
N GLN A 120 22.14 -5.96 -4.74
CA GLN A 120 22.00 -6.27 -3.33
C GLN A 120 22.77 -5.28 -2.46
N GLU A 121 23.92 -4.81 -2.93
CA GLU A 121 24.64 -3.71 -2.31
C GLU A 121 23.79 -2.43 -2.33
N ARG A 122 23.13 -2.08 -3.44
CA ARG A 122 22.21 -0.94 -3.52
C ARG A 122 20.99 -1.07 -2.60
N LEU A 123 20.39 -2.26 -2.51
CA LEU A 123 19.31 -2.51 -1.55
C LEU A 123 19.77 -2.32 -0.09
N ASN A 124 20.97 -2.79 0.25
CA ASN A 124 21.54 -2.58 1.57
C ASN A 124 21.82 -1.10 1.86
N PHE A 125 22.32 -0.34 0.88
CA PHE A 125 22.46 1.10 1.01
C PHE A 125 21.10 1.76 1.28
N LEU A 126 20.06 1.43 0.51
CA LEU A 126 18.71 1.96 0.71
C LEU A 126 18.14 1.65 2.10
N ARG A 127 18.34 0.43 2.60
CA ARG A 127 17.98 0.01 3.97
C ARG A 127 18.62 0.89 5.03
N GLN A 128 19.90 1.21 4.89
CA GLN A 128 20.62 2.08 5.82
C GLN A 128 20.09 3.52 5.80
N GLN A 129 19.73 4.04 4.62
CA GLN A 129 19.31 5.44 4.49
C GLN A 129 17.84 5.66 4.87
N ALA A 130 16.94 4.79 4.44
CA ALA A 130 15.49 4.98 4.58
C ALA A 130 14.86 4.15 5.71
N PHE A 131 15.50 3.06 6.14
CA PHE A 131 14.89 2.07 7.04
C PHE A 131 15.75 1.75 8.27
N SER A 132 16.65 2.66 8.66
CA SER A 132 17.51 2.51 9.85
C SER A 132 16.76 2.68 11.17
N GLN A 133 15.53 3.19 11.15
CA GLN A 133 14.72 3.42 12.34
C GLN A 133 13.25 3.00 12.09
N PRO A 134 12.54 2.51 13.12
CA PRO A 134 11.16 2.04 13.01
C PRO A 134 10.16 3.22 13.03
N ARG A 135 10.30 4.17 12.10
CA ARG A 135 9.40 5.31 11.93
C ARG A 135 9.24 5.69 10.45
N SER A 136 8.13 6.33 10.11
CA SER A 136 7.94 6.93 8.79
C SER A 136 8.90 8.11 8.54
N LEU A 137 9.06 8.48 7.27
CA LEU A 137 9.78 9.67 6.82
C LEU A 137 8.91 10.93 7.01
N GLY A 138 9.48 12.09 6.73
CA GLY A 138 8.83 13.40 6.81
C GLY A 138 9.24 14.18 8.07
N LYS A 139 8.96 15.49 8.06
CA LYS A 139 9.21 16.39 9.20
C LYS A 139 8.43 15.98 10.44
N LYS A 140 7.22 15.45 10.22
CA LYS A 140 6.40 14.73 11.20
C LYS A 140 6.45 13.25 10.82
N ASN A 141 6.49 12.37 11.80
CA ASN A 141 6.50 10.92 11.59
C ASN A 141 5.70 10.21 12.67
N PHE A 142 5.45 8.92 12.45
CA PHE A 142 4.84 8.01 13.40
C PHE A 142 5.64 6.70 13.44
N SER A 143 5.52 5.97 14.54
CA SER A 143 6.18 4.68 14.73
C SER A 143 5.58 3.61 13.82
N VAL A 144 6.43 2.81 13.20
CA VAL A 144 6.04 1.62 12.42
C VAL A 144 6.74 0.39 12.99
N ARG A 145 6.16 -0.79 12.81
CA ARG A 145 6.90 -2.04 13.00
C ARG A 145 7.73 -2.31 11.76
N GLN A 146 8.94 -2.82 11.96
CA GLN A 146 9.82 -3.31 10.90
C GLN A 146 10.00 -4.82 11.05
N GLN A 147 10.17 -5.54 9.95
CA GLN A 147 10.48 -6.95 10.01
C GLN A 147 11.96 -7.18 10.38
N THR A 148 12.21 -7.61 11.62
CA THR A 148 13.57 -7.83 12.15
C THR A 148 14.05 -9.28 12.06
N SER A 149 13.14 -10.25 11.83
CA SER A 149 13.48 -11.68 11.75
C SER A 149 12.51 -12.44 10.80
N PRO A 150 13.00 -12.96 9.66
CA PRO A 150 14.28 -12.63 9.03
C PRO A 150 14.36 -11.12 8.71
N PRO A 151 15.56 -10.51 8.70
CA PRO A 151 15.68 -9.05 8.62
C PRO A 151 15.37 -8.50 7.22
N TYR A 152 14.22 -7.83 7.10
CA TYR A 152 13.79 -7.04 5.96
C TYR A 152 13.22 -5.72 6.50
N PRO A 153 14.08 -4.79 6.96
CA PRO A 153 13.65 -3.57 7.66
C PRO A 153 12.78 -2.64 6.80
N GLU A 154 12.79 -2.83 5.48
CA GLU A 154 11.90 -2.16 4.53
C GLU A 154 10.47 -2.73 4.48
N HIS A 155 10.22 -3.89 5.11
CA HIS A 155 8.87 -4.39 5.33
C HIS A 155 8.31 -3.74 6.59
N LEU A 156 7.26 -2.94 6.41
CA LEU A 156 6.67 -2.13 7.47
C LEU A 156 5.27 -2.63 7.79
N MET A 157 4.83 -2.41 9.03
CA MET A 157 3.45 -2.64 9.45
C MET A 157 3.02 -1.58 10.47
N TRP A 158 1.82 -1.04 10.31
CA TRP A 158 1.23 -0.08 11.24
C TRP A 158 -0.30 -0.14 11.16
N THR A 159 -0.98 0.50 12.11
CA THR A 159 -2.44 0.61 12.12
C THR A 159 -2.87 2.05 12.14
N GLN A 160 -4.00 2.32 11.49
CA GLN A 160 -4.75 3.56 11.64
C GLN A 160 -6.18 3.16 12.00
N GLY A 161 -6.59 3.36 13.24
CA GLY A 161 -7.87 2.80 13.74
C GLY A 161 -7.90 1.27 13.57
N SER A 162 -8.94 0.75 12.92
CA SER A 162 -9.09 -0.67 12.60
C SER A 162 -8.54 -1.07 11.22
N THR A 163 -7.83 -0.19 10.51
CA THR A 163 -7.18 -0.54 9.24
C THR A 163 -5.74 -0.98 9.48
N LEU A 164 -5.38 -2.18 9.04
CA LEU A 164 -4.00 -2.66 9.02
C LEU A 164 -3.31 -2.23 7.75
N PHE A 165 -2.08 -1.74 7.86
CA PHE A 165 -1.21 -1.44 6.74
C PHE A 165 0.03 -2.33 6.77
N VAL A 166 0.42 -2.82 5.60
CA VAL A 166 1.62 -3.64 5.38
C VAL A 166 2.32 -3.13 4.14
N SER A 167 3.63 -2.83 4.21
CA SER A 167 4.46 -2.61 3.03
C SER A 167 5.40 -3.79 2.80
N LEU A 168 5.61 -4.16 1.54
CA LEU A 168 6.46 -5.28 1.16
C LEU A 168 7.42 -4.85 0.04
N ASN A 169 8.66 -5.34 0.10
CA ASN A 169 9.64 -5.15 -0.97
C ASN A 169 9.37 -6.15 -2.09
N ILE A 170 8.37 -5.82 -2.90
CA ILE A 170 7.98 -6.54 -4.11
C ILE A 170 8.09 -5.52 -5.25
N PRO A 171 9.30 -5.35 -5.83
CA PRO A 171 9.52 -4.38 -6.89
C PRO A 171 9.05 -4.91 -8.24
N GLY A 172 9.12 -4.06 -9.25
CA GLY A 172 9.09 -4.38 -10.67
C GLY A 172 10.25 -5.29 -11.08
N SER A 173 10.57 -5.27 -12.38
CA SER A 173 11.62 -6.15 -12.93
C SER A 173 11.40 -7.63 -12.58
N ASN A 174 10.13 -8.07 -12.64
CA ASN A 174 9.65 -9.41 -12.30
C ASN A 174 9.99 -9.83 -10.86
N ASN A 175 9.75 -8.95 -9.87
CA ASN A 175 10.08 -9.19 -8.46
C ASN A 175 11.56 -9.59 -8.27
N ASP A 176 12.47 -8.86 -8.92
CA ASP A 176 13.93 -9.14 -8.93
C ASP A 176 14.33 -10.50 -9.57
N LEU A 177 13.41 -11.22 -10.21
CA LEU A 177 13.69 -12.50 -10.88
C LEU A 177 14.34 -12.30 -12.26
N LEU A 178 14.09 -11.16 -12.91
CA LEU A 178 14.71 -10.85 -14.20
C LEU A 178 16.23 -10.73 -14.03
N ASN A 179 16.99 -11.56 -14.74
CA ASN A 179 18.44 -11.64 -14.59
C ASN A 179 19.20 -11.47 -15.93
N PRO A 180 19.26 -10.23 -16.48
CA PRO A 180 19.97 -9.97 -17.72
C PRO A 180 21.49 -10.09 -17.53
N LYS A 181 22.24 -10.21 -18.64
CA LYS A 181 23.71 -10.40 -18.61
C LYS A 181 24.49 -9.29 -17.91
N SER A 182 23.90 -8.09 -17.78
CA SER A 182 24.51 -6.97 -17.05
C SER A 182 24.49 -7.15 -15.53
N ARG A 183 23.64 -8.04 -15.00
CA ARG A 183 23.69 -8.39 -13.58
C ARG A 183 24.89 -9.29 -13.28
N LYS A 184 25.63 -8.90 -12.25
CA LYS A 184 26.74 -9.70 -11.68
C LYS A 184 26.22 -10.95 -10.95
N THR A 185 24.96 -10.92 -10.51
CA THR A 185 24.30 -12.03 -9.80
C THR A 185 24.02 -13.21 -10.74
N SER A 186 24.42 -14.42 -10.33
CA SER A 186 24.05 -15.63 -11.08
C SER A 186 22.55 -15.93 -10.97
N THR A 187 21.96 -16.56 -11.99
CA THR A 187 20.53 -16.93 -11.97
C THR A 187 20.17 -17.83 -10.77
N LYS A 188 21.08 -18.72 -10.37
CA LYS A 188 20.91 -19.55 -9.16
C LYS A 188 20.80 -18.67 -7.90
N LYS A 189 21.67 -17.66 -7.77
CA LYS A 189 21.65 -16.74 -6.62
C LYS A 189 20.43 -15.83 -6.63
N ALA A 190 20.02 -15.31 -7.78
CA ALA A 190 18.78 -14.50 -7.91
C ALA A 190 17.56 -15.28 -7.41
N LYS A 191 17.39 -16.55 -7.83
CA LYS A 191 16.31 -17.43 -7.34
C LYS A 191 16.38 -17.71 -5.84
N GLN A 192 17.59 -17.83 -5.27
CA GLN A 192 17.76 -18.01 -3.83
C GLN A 192 17.37 -16.76 -3.04
N LEU A 193 17.73 -15.57 -3.54
CA LEU A 193 17.37 -14.29 -2.94
C LEU A 193 15.86 -14.05 -2.97
N LEU A 194 15.21 -14.32 -4.12
CA LEU A 194 13.76 -14.28 -4.23
C LEU A 194 13.09 -15.22 -3.23
N LYS A 195 13.52 -16.49 -3.18
CA LYS A 195 12.97 -17.48 -2.24
C LYS A 195 13.10 -17.04 -0.78
N ALA A 196 14.24 -16.46 -0.40
CA ALA A 196 14.43 -15.94 0.95
C ALA A 196 13.49 -14.77 1.26
N ARG A 197 13.28 -13.87 0.28
CA ARG A 197 12.33 -12.76 0.42
C ARG A 197 10.89 -13.24 0.48
N ASP A 198 10.50 -14.24 -0.32
CA ASP A 198 9.18 -14.87 -0.26
C ASP A 198 8.91 -15.50 1.11
N GLN A 199 9.90 -16.17 1.70
CA GLN A 199 9.79 -16.72 3.06
C GLN A 199 9.62 -15.63 4.13
N ALA A 200 10.31 -14.49 3.97
CA ALA A 200 10.13 -13.35 4.84
C ALA A 200 8.75 -12.73 4.70
N ILE A 201 8.26 -12.55 3.47
CA ILE A 201 6.92 -12.03 3.19
C ILE A 201 5.84 -12.96 3.78
N ASP A 202 5.99 -14.28 3.63
CA ASP A 202 5.07 -15.26 4.22
C ASP A 202 5.00 -15.12 5.74
N ALA A 203 6.16 -15.05 6.41
CA ALA A 203 6.23 -14.84 7.85
C ALA A 203 5.59 -13.51 8.28
N TRP A 204 5.84 -12.43 7.54
CA TRP A 204 5.28 -11.10 7.84
C TRP A 204 3.76 -11.07 7.66
N LEU A 205 3.23 -11.73 6.63
CA LEU A 205 1.80 -11.86 6.42
C LEU A 205 1.14 -12.79 7.44
N SER A 206 1.85 -13.79 7.96
CA SER A 206 1.36 -14.60 9.09
C SER A 206 1.31 -13.80 10.40
N GLU A 207 2.27 -12.92 10.66
CA GLU A 207 2.16 -11.96 11.78
C GLU A 207 0.97 -11.00 11.60
N ALA A 208 0.71 -10.56 10.37
CA ALA A 208 -0.45 -9.72 10.05
C ALA A 208 -1.77 -10.48 10.27
N GLU A 209 -1.86 -11.75 9.86
CA GLU A 209 -3.03 -12.62 10.08
C GLU A 209 -3.35 -12.80 11.56
N ALA A 210 -2.33 -13.00 12.40
CA ALA A 210 -2.51 -13.17 13.84
C ALA A 210 -3.20 -11.95 14.49
N LEU A 211 -3.06 -10.75 13.93
CA LEU A 211 -3.77 -9.56 14.43
C LEU A 211 -5.29 -9.66 14.26
N PHE A 212 -5.79 -10.50 13.35
CA PHE A 212 -7.23 -10.74 13.16
C PHE A 212 -7.79 -11.77 14.14
N GLU A 213 -6.97 -12.46 14.92
CA GLU A 213 -7.45 -13.44 15.91
C GLU A 213 -7.94 -12.76 17.20
N HIS A 214 -7.48 -11.53 17.48
CA HIS A 214 -7.80 -10.81 18.71
C HIS A 214 -9.09 -9.97 18.59
N ASP A 215 -10.22 -10.47 19.10
CA ASP A 215 -11.55 -9.85 18.94
C ASP A 215 -11.63 -8.35 19.27
N SER A 216 -10.93 -7.88 20.32
CA SER A 216 -11.00 -6.47 20.77
C SER A 216 -10.17 -5.49 19.96
N THR A 217 -9.17 -5.97 19.21
CA THR A 217 -8.25 -5.14 18.40
C THR A 217 -8.21 -5.57 16.94
N ARG A 218 -9.10 -6.48 16.54
CA ARG A 218 -9.18 -7.08 15.21
C ARG A 218 -9.28 -5.98 14.14
N PRO A 219 -8.34 -5.92 13.19
CA PRO A 219 -8.50 -5.04 12.04
C PRO A 219 -9.72 -5.45 11.20
N THR A 220 -10.35 -4.48 10.55
CA THR A 220 -11.53 -4.70 9.72
C THR A 220 -11.22 -4.77 8.23
N GLU A 221 -10.07 -4.21 7.81
CA GLU A 221 -9.57 -4.25 6.45
C GLU A 221 -8.03 -4.09 6.43
N THR A 222 -7.40 -4.50 5.33
CA THR A 222 -5.94 -4.39 5.13
C THR A 222 -5.61 -3.58 3.89
N VAL A 223 -4.59 -2.73 3.97
CA VAL A 223 -3.90 -2.15 2.80
C VAL A 223 -2.51 -2.77 2.71
N ILE A 224 -2.20 -3.39 1.57
CA ILE A 224 -0.88 -3.93 1.25
C ILE A 224 -0.26 -3.05 0.18
N ALA A 225 0.94 -2.55 0.44
CA ALA A 225 1.67 -1.64 -0.44
C ALA A 225 2.91 -2.33 -1.02
N ILE A 226 3.02 -2.31 -2.35
CA ILE A 226 4.16 -2.81 -3.13
C ILE A 226 4.51 -1.79 -4.22
N GLN A 227 5.60 -1.97 -4.97
CA GLN A 227 5.84 -1.16 -6.16
C GLN A 227 5.47 -1.90 -7.45
N GLY A 228 5.90 -3.16 -7.62
CA GLY A 228 5.67 -3.91 -8.85
C GLY A 228 4.19 -4.14 -9.18
N ASN A 229 3.90 -4.44 -10.44
CA ASN A 229 2.54 -4.74 -10.92
C ASN A 229 2.38 -6.25 -11.23
N PRO A 230 1.90 -7.05 -10.26
CA PRO A 230 1.86 -8.52 -10.37
C PRO A 230 0.70 -9.06 -11.23
N ILE A 231 -0.25 -8.22 -11.66
CA ILE A 231 -1.50 -8.66 -12.29
C ILE A 231 -1.43 -8.51 -13.81
N ASP A 232 -1.09 -7.32 -14.29
CA ASP A 232 -1.11 -6.99 -15.73
C ASP A 232 0.13 -6.20 -16.20
N GLY A 233 1.18 -6.13 -15.37
CA GLY A 233 2.38 -5.33 -15.63
C GLY A 233 3.69 -6.13 -15.61
N SER A 234 4.66 -5.63 -14.82
CA SER A 234 6.12 -5.91 -14.76
C SER A 234 6.58 -7.36 -14.48
N GLY A 235 5.85 -8.34 -15.02
CA GLY A 235 6.09 -9.79 -14.99
C GLY A 235 4.81 -10.61 -14.76
N GLY A 236 3.65 -9.96 -14.63
CA GLY A 236 2.36 -10.57 -14.28
C GLY A 236 1.60 -11.30 -15.39
N THR A 237 2.00 -11.17 -16.66
CA THR A 237 1.30 -11.84 -17.78
C THR A 237 1.80 -13.26 -18.06
N SER A 238 2.91 -13.68 -17.44
CA SER A 238 3.40 -15.04 -17.62
C SER A 238 2.53 -16.02 -16.84
N THR A 239 1.89 -16.93 -17.57
CA THR A 239 1.12 -18.05 -17.00
C THR A 239 2.01 -19.17 -16.48
N ASN A 240 3.34 -19.09 -16.67
CA ASN A 240 4.30 -20.07 -16.15
C ASN A 240 4.82 -19.62 -14.77
N PRO A 241 4.44 -20.28 -13.67
CA PRO A 241 4.85 -19.91 -12.32
C PRO A 241 6.38 -19.88 -12.12
N SER A 242 7.13 -20.71 -12.85
CA SER A 242 8.60 -20.74 -12.75
C SER A 242 9.28 -19.51 -13.35
N ARG A 243 8.54 -18.71 -14.12
CA ARG A 243 9.01 -17.49 -14.79
C ARG A 243 8.32 -16.23 -14.26
N ASN A 244 7.21 -16.37 -13.54
CA ASN A 244 6.50 -15.27 -12.91
C ASN A 244 6.96 -15.10 -11.46
N GLY A 245 7.77 -14.07 -11.21
CA GLY A 245 8.33 -13.79 -9.89
C GLY A 245 7.30 -13.37 -8.84
N TYR A 246 6.05 -13.12 -9.24
CA TYR A 246 4.97 -12.71 -8.35
C TYR A 246 4.04 -13.86 -7.93
N THR A 247 4.14 -15.04 -8.56
CA THR A 247 3.17 -16.13 -8.31
C THR A 247 3.10 -16.56 -6.85
N VAL A 248 4.24 -16.62 -6.15
CA VAL A 248 4.29 -17.02 -4.73
C VAL A 248 3.54 -15.99 -3.87
N PHE A 249 3.85 -14.71 -4.04
CA PHE A 249 3.16 -13.63 -3.33
C PHE A 249 1.66 -13.60 -3.62
N MET A 250 1.26 -13.65 -4.89
CA MET A 250 -0.17 -13.55 -5.25
C MET A 250 -0.98 -14.75 -4.74
N THR A 251 -0.40 -15.95 -4.77
CA THR A 251 -1.01 -17.13 -4.13
C THR A 251 -1.16 -16.92 -2.62
N ARG A 252 -0.12 -16.36 -1.99
CA ARG A 252 -0.13 -16.06 -0.56
C ARG A 252 -1.14 -14.96 -0.18
N LEU A 253 -1.34 -13.97 -1.05
CA LEU A 253 -2.32 -12.90 -0.92
C LEU A 253 -3.75 -13.45 -0.99
N VAL A 254 -4.05 -14.34 -1.95
CA VAL A 254 -5.34 -15.05 -2.00
C VAL A 254 -5.60 -15.78 -0.68
N LYS A 255 -4.61 -16.55 -0.20
CA LYS A 255 -4.72 -17.23 1.10
C LYS A 255 -4.97 -16.25 2.26
N TYR A 256 -4.31 -15.09 2.26
CA TYR A 256 -4.49 -14.06 3.29
C TYR A 256 -5.93 -13.51 3.28
N ILE A 257 -6.47 -13.21 2.10
CA ILE A 257 -7.86 -12.77 1.92
C ILE A 257 -8.82 -13.85 2.43
N ASP A 258 -8.61 -15.10 2.03
CA ASP A 258 -9.47 -16.22 2.41
C ASP A 258 -9.36 -16.58 3.91
N THR A 259 -8.21 -16.32 4.54
CA THR A 259 -7.99 -16.58 5.97
C THR A 259 -8.63 -15.49 6.82
N THR A 260 -8.41 -14.22 6.46
CA THR A 260 -8.93 -13.09 7.23
C THR A 260 -10.40 -12.83 6.97
N GLN A 261 -10.91 -13.18 5.78
CA GLN A 261 -12.26 -12.86 5.31
C GLN A 261 -12.56 -11.36 5.42
N ARG A 262 -11.53 -10.52 5.22
CA ARG A 262 -11.62 -9.06 5.27
C ARG A 262 -11.24 -8.42 3.93
N PRO A 263 -11.77 -7.21 3.62
CA PRO A 263 -11.35 -6.47 2.45
C PRO A 263 -9.84 -6.18 2.45
N VAL A 264 -9.20 -6.36 1.29
CA VAL A 264 -7.78 -6.08 1.08
C VAL A 264 -7.59 -5.18 -0.13
N LEU A 265 -6.92 -4.05 0.07
CA LEU A 265 -6.47 -3.15 -0.98
C LEU A 265 -4.99 -3.42 -1.30
N LEU A 266 -4.68 -3.77 -2.54
CA LEU A 266 -3.31 -3.73 -3.07
C LEU A 266 -3.03 -2.36 -3.70
N ALA A 267 -2.20 -1.57 -3.05
CA ALA A 267 -1.68 -0.31 -3.59
C ALA A 267 -0.32 -0.55 -4.26
N HIS A 268 -0.18 -0.21 -5.54
CA HIS A 268 1.04 -0.47 -6.32
C HIS A 268 1.32 0.59 -7.40
N GLY A 269 2.48 0.49 -8.07
CA GLY A 269 2.95 1.42 -9.11
C GLY A 269 3.50 0.69 -10.34
N ASP A 270 4.69 1.10 -10.78
CA ASP A 270 5.52 0.52 -11.85
C ASP A 270 5.02 0.79 -13.28
N THR A 271 3.71 0.62 -13.56
CA THR A 271 3.19 0.84 -14.93
C THR A 271 2.74 2.28 -15.22
N HIS A 272 2.90 3.18 -14.24
CA HIS A 272 2.66 4.63 -14.34
C HIS A 272 1.25 5.05 -14.78
N ARG A 273 0.22 4.25 -14.50
CA ARG A 273 -1.15 4.54 -14.93
C ARG A 273 -2.10 4.40 -13.76
N PHE A 274 -2.91 5.42 -13.48
CA PHE A 274 -3.96 5.25 -12.50
C PHE A 274 -4.93 4.14 -12.89
N LYS A 275 -5.09 3.18 -11.98
CA LYS A 275 -6.12 2.14 -12.04
C LYS A 275 -6.81 2.07 -10.69
N TRP A 276 -8.12 1.87 -10.73
CA TRP A 276 -8.94 1.63 -9.55
C TRP A 276 -10.00 0.60 -9.94
N ASP A 277 -9.81 -0.64 -9.49
CA ASP A 277 -10.65 -1.77 -9.90
C ASP A 277 -10.60 -2.95 -8.91
N LYS A 278 -11.28 -4.03 -9.28
CA LYS A 278 -11.31 -5.30 -8.55
C LYS A 278 -10.99 -6.43 -9.53
N PRO A 279 -9.70 -6.68 -9.81
CA PRO A 279 -9.30 -7.67 -10.80
C PRO A 279 -9.51 -9.10 -10.25
N GLY A 280 -9.84 -10.03 -11.14
CA GLY A 280 -10.04 -11.43 -10.75
C GLY A 280 -8.72 -12.14 -10.40
N LEU A 281 -8.74 -12.92 -9.32
CA LEU A 281 -7.56 -13.62 -8.77
C LEU A 281 -7.51 -15.11 -9.15
N LYS A 282 -8.40 -15.58 -10.04
CA LYS A 282 -8.51 -17.00 -10.46
C LYS A 282 -7.17 -17.62 -10.86
N GLN A 283 -6.31 -16.87 -11.56
CA GLN A 283 -5.00 -17.37 -11.98
C GLN A 283 -4.04 -17.69 -10.82
N PHE A 284 -4.31 -17.15 -9.63
CA PHE A 284 -3.55 -17.37 -8.40
C PHE A 284 -4.30 -18.24 -7.38
N GLY A 285 -5.37 -18.92 -7.82
CA GLY A 285 -6.22 -19.77 -6.96
C GLY A 285 -7.37 -19.04 -6.29
N GLY A 286 -7.62 -17.77 -6.62
CA GLY A 286 -8.74 -17.00 -6.08
C GLY A 286 -10.11 -17.52 -6.54
N THR A 287 -11.12 -17.25 -5.72
CA THR A 287 -12.53 -17.55 -6.00
C THR A 287 -13.33 -16.26 -6.17
N PRO A 288 -14.58 -16.30 -6.67
CA PRO A 288 -15.45 -15.12 -6.66
C PRO A 288 -15.61 -14.46 -5.29
N SER A 289 -15.52 -15.23 -4.19
CA SER A 289 -15.55 -14.71 -2.82
C SER A 289 -14.27 -13.93 -2.48
N SER A 290 -13.11 -14.43 -2.90
CA SER A 290 -11.82 -13.74 -2.74
C SER A 290 -11.81 -12.44 -3.57
N ASP A 291 -12.28 -12.50 -4.83
CA ASP A 291 -12.38 -11.35 -5.74
C ASP A 291 -13.32 -10.26 -5.18
N ALA A 292 -14.38 -10.66 -4.47
CA ALA A 292 -15.31 -9.72 -3.83
C ALA A 292 -14.66 -8.92 -2.68
N LEU A 293 -13.57 -9.40 -2.09
CA LEU A 293 -12.82 -8.73 -1.03
C LEU A 293 -11.57 -8.01 -1.52
N PHE A 294 -11.15 -8.25 -2.77
CA PHE A 294 -9.93 -7.68 -3.32
C PHE A 294 -10.16 -6.37 -4.07
N TYR A 295 -9.33 -5.37 -3.78
CA TYR A 295 -9.30 -4.08 -4.45
C TYR A 295 -7.88 -3.81 -4.93
N ARG A 296 -7.75 -3.11 -6.05
CA ARG A 296 -6.47 -2.65 -6.57
C ARG A 296 -6.52 -1.16 -6.81
N VAL A 297 -5.46 -0.48 -6.37
CA VAL A 297 -5.17 0.90 -6.79
C VAL A 297 -3.75 0.97 -7.33
N GLU A 298 -3.62 1.49 -8.54
CA GLU A 298 -2.32 1.85 -9.13
C GLU A 298 -2.15 3.38 -9.03
N GLY A 299 -1.00 3.83 -8.54
CA GLY A 299 -0.67 5.25 -8.47
C GLY A 299 -0.29 5.86 -9.83
N TRP A 300 -0.34 7.18 -9.92
CA TRP A 300 0.25 7.90 -11.06
C TRP A 300 1.76 7.88 -10.97
N GLY A 301 2.40 7.70 -12.14
CA GLY A 301 3.85 7.75 -12.31
C GLY A 301 4.24 8.58 -13.54
N HIS A 302 5.51 8.53 -13.94
CA HIS A 302 6.00 9.30 -15.10
C HIS A 302 5.14 9.14 -16.37
N PRO A 303 4.75 10.25 -17.04
CA PRO A 303 5.16 11.66 -16.81
C PRO A 303 4.23 12.48 -15.89
N PHE A 304 3.28 11.87 -15.18
CA PHE A 304 2.20 12.55 -14.44
C PHE A 304 2.61 13.03 -13.04
N MET A 305 3.61 13.91 -12.97
CA MET A 305 4.26 14.38 -11.72
C MET A 305 3.44 15.40 -10.92
N ASN A 306 2.31 15.82 -11.48
CA ASN A 306 1.36 16.74 -10.88
C ASN A 306 0.11 16.01 -10.37
N ALA A 307 0.07 14.68 -10.43
CA ALA A 307 -1.09 13.89 -10.03
C ALA A 307 -0.77 12.95 -8.87
N TRP A 308 -1.77 12.75 -8.01
CA TRP A 308 -1.74 11.82 -6.89
C TRP A 308 -3.11 11.14 -6.75
N VAL A 309 -3.18 10.08 -5.96
CA VAL A 309 -4.43 9.38 -5.69
C VAL A 309 -4.82 9.59 -4.23
N GLN A 310 -5.99 10.15 -3.99
CA GLN A 310 -6.59 10.13 -2.67
C GLN A 310 -7.24 8.77 -2.44
N VAL A 311 -6.79 8.05 -1.42
CA VAL A 311 -7.42 6.81 -0.97
C VAL A 311 -8.16 7.09 0.33
N LYS A 312 -9.49 6.97 0.29
CA LYS A 312 -10.36 7.10 1.46
C LYS A 312 -10.71 5.71 2.00
N VAL A 313 -10.63 5.56 3.31
CA VAL A 313 -10.96 4.32 4.02
C VAL A 313 -12.13 4.57 4.97
N LYS A 314 -13.25 3.87 4.74
CA LYS A 314 -14.45 3.83 5.59
C LYS A 314 -14.37 2.57 6.46
N GLN A 315 -13.80 2.73 7.64
CA GLN A 315 -13.36 1.61 8.47
C GLN A 315 -14.53 0.73 8.90
N GLY A 316 -14.41 -0.59 8.73
CA GLY A 316 -15.44 -1.56 9.07
C GLY A 316 -16.63 -1.64 8.12
N ASN A 317 -16.61 -0.88 7.01
CA ASN A 317 -17.64 -0.98 5.97
C ASN A 317 -17.41 -2.22 5.09
N ALA A 318 -18.47 -2.79 4.52
CA ALA A 318 -18.39 -3.90 3.57
C ALA A 318 -17.61 -3.52 2.29
N THR A 319 -17.69 -2.25 1.89
CA THR A 319 -16.90 -1.66 0.79
C THR A 319 -16.08 -0.50 1.36
N PRO A 320 -14.94 -0.78 2.02
CA PRO A 320 -14.25 0.22 2.83
C PRO A 320 -13.38 1.19 2.00
N PHE A 321 -13.02 0.85 0.77
CA PHE A 321 -12.05 1.60 -0.01
C PHE A 321 -12.69 2.41 -1.13
N GLU A 322 -12.26 3.67 -1.26
CA GLU A 322 -12.51 4.54 -2.41
C GLU A 322 -11.18 5.15 -2.87
N ALA A 323 -10.96 5.25 -4.17
CA ALA A 323 -9.79 5.92 -4.73
C ALA A 323 -10.21 6.95 -5.79
N SER A 324 -9.62 8.14 -5.73
CA SER A 324 -9.86 9.22 -6.69
C SER A 324 -8.56 9.88 -7.09
N SER A 325 -8.38 10.06 -8.40
CA SER A 325 -7.27 10.84 -8.96
C SER A 325 -7.46 12.32 -8.66
N VAL A 326 -6.41 12.99 -8.21
CA VAL A 326 -6.32 14.43 -8.00
C VAL A 326 -5.12 14.95 -8.79
N SER A 327 -5.32 15.98 -9.61
CA SER A 327 -4.26 16.58 -10.42
C SER A 327 -4.13 18.07 -10.11
N LEU A 328 -2.90 18.53 -9.95
CA LEU A 328 -2.53 19.93 -9.92
C LEU A 328 -2.44 20.48 -11.34
N PRO A 329 -2.56 21.80 -11.53
CA PRO A 329 -2.21 22.43 -12.80
C PRO A 329 -0.82 21.97 -13.25
N SER A 330 -0.65 21.70 -14.54
CA SER A 330 0.66 21.38 -15.10
C SER A 330 1.65 22.49 -14.75
N PRO A 331 2.93 22.18 -14.45
CA PRO A 331 3.95 23.21 -14.31
C PRO A 331 3.94 24.08 -15.56
N THR A 332 3.76 25.39 -15.40
CA THR A 332 3.97 26.31 -16.50
C THR A 332 5.44 26.22 -16.88
N ALA A 333 5.74 26.06 -18.17
CA ALA A 333 7.08 26.27 -18.67
C ALA A 333 7.35 27.76 -18.55
N ASP A 334 7.91 28.19 -17.41
CA ASP A 334 8.44 29.53 -17.31
C ASP A 334 9.67 29.57 -18.24
N ASN A 335 9.56 30.39 -19.29
CA ASN A 335 10.58 30.61 -20.33
C ASN A 335 11.86 31.23 -19.76
#